data_AF-A0A4Q4WCC7-F1
#
_entry.id   AF-A0A4Q4WCC7-F1
#
_cell.length_a   1.000
_cell.length_b   1.000
_cell.length_c   1.000
_cell.angle_alpha   90.00
_cell.angle_beta   90.00
_cell.angle_gamma   90.00
#
_symmetry.space_group_name_H-M   'P 1'
#
loop_
_entity.id
_entity.type
_entity.pdbx_description
1 polymer ?
#
loop_
_entity_poly.entity_id
_entity_poly.type
_entity_poly.pdbx_seq_one_letter_code
_entity_poly.pdbx_strand_id
1 'polypeptide(L)' 'MLNLALFLNSQGKYDEAEQMYRQALVLYQAVLGRKHPYTLTSMNNLARVLYSQGKRCWAASTPIGLPA' A
#
# COMPACT_ATOMS: atom_id res chain seq x y z
N MET A 1 -10.30 -7.12 -6.07
CA MET A 1 -9.31 -7.07 -4.97
C MET A 1 -8.61 -5.71 -4.88
N LEU A 2 -7.99 -5.21 -5.95
CA LEU A 2 -7.24 -3.93 -5.91
C LEU A 2 -8.10 -2.71 -5.54
N ASN A 3 -9.38 -2.65 -5.97
CA ASN A 3 -10.27 -1.52 -5.65
C ASN A 3 -10.55 -1.38 -4.14
N LEU A 4 -10.64 -2.48 -3.41
CA LEU A 4 -10.85 -2.45 -1.96
C LEU A 4 -9.56 -2.02 -1.23
N ALA A 5 -8.38 -2.44 -1.71
CA ALA A 5 -7.10 -2.01 -1.15
C ALA A 5 -6.85 -0.51 -1.41
N LEU A 6 -7.25 0.02 -2.56
CA LEU A 6 -7.23 1.47 -2.84
C LEU A 6 -8.16 2.24 -1.90
N PHE A 7 -9.35 1.71 -1.64
CA PHE A 7 -10.31 2.31 -0.71
C PHE A 7 -9.78 2.35 0.72
N LEU A 8 -9.19 1.25 1.22
CA LEU A 8 -8.57 1.19 2.54
C LEU A 8 -7.38 2.17 2.68
N ASN A 9 -6.56 2.29 1.63
CA ASN A 9 -5.49 3.27 1.58
C ASN A 9 -6.03 4.71 1.68
N SER A 10 -7.17 5.00 1.04
CA SER A 10 -7.83 6.31 1.16
C SER A 10 -8.42 6.57 2.54
N GLN A 11 -8.78 5.53 3.28
CA GLN A 11 -9.24 5.63 4.67
C GLN A 11 -8.10 5.71 5.69
N GLY A 12 -6.84 5.70 5.26
CA GLY A 12 -5.70 5.68 6.16
C GLY A 12 -5.44 4.33 6.84
N LYS A 13 -6.15 3.28 6.43
CA LYS A 13 -5.95 1.89 6.86
C LYS A 13 -4.86 1.22 6.04
N TYR A 14 -3.64 1.74 6.18
CA TYR A 14 -2.53 1.32 5.34
C TYR A 14 -2.10 -0.13 5.57
N ASP A 15 -2.16 -0.63 6.80
CA ASP A 15 -1.76 -2.01 7.13
C ASP A 15 -2.67 -3.05 6.48
N GLU A 16 -3.99 -2.85 6.55
CA GLU A 16 -4.97 -3.69 5.87
C GLU A 16 -4.82 -3.62 4.34
N ALA A 17 -4.55 -2.42 3.81
CA ALA A 17 -4.30 -2.23 2.38
C ALA A 17 -3.03 -2.95 1.91
N GLU A 18 -1.94 -2.86 2.67
CA GLU A 18 -0.66 -3.52 2.37
C GLU A 18 -0.83 -5.05 2.31
N GLN A 19 -1.48 -5.63 3.31
CA GLN A 19 -1.70 -7.07 3.38
C GLN A 19 -2.48 -7.58 2.16
N MET A 20 -3.52 -6.84 1.75
CA MET A 20 -4.27 -7.16 0.55
C MET A 20 -3.45 -7.01 -0.73
N TYR A 21 -2.61 -5.98 -0.87
CA TYR A 21 -1.73 -5.84 -2.03
C TYR A 21 -0.69 -6.95 -2.10
N ARG A 22 -0.15 -7.41 -0.98
CA ARG A 22 0.78 -8.56 -0.92
C ARG A 22 0.09 -9.85 -1.36
N GLN A 23 -1.12 -10.14 -0.87
CA GLN A 23 -1.88 -11.31 -1.28
C GLN A 23 -2.21 -11.27 -2.77
N ALA A 24 -2.66 -10.11 -3.29
CA ALA A 24 -2.92 -9.92 -4.70
C ALA A 24 -1.66 -10.12 -5.55
N LEU A 25 -0.50 -9.62 -5.10
CA LEU A 25 0.76 -9.76 -5.80
C LEU A 25 1.18 -11.23 -5.95
N VAL A 26 1.03 -12.03 -4.88
CA VAL A 26 1.35 -13.47 -4.91
C VAL A 26 0.44 -14.19 -5.91
N LEU A 27 -0.86 -13.92 -5.87
CA LEU A 27 -1.82 -14.50 -6.82
C LEU A 27 -1.53 -14.08 -8.26
N TYR A 28 -1.27 -12.81 -8.52
CA TYR A 28 -0.95 -12.32 -9.86
C TYR A 28 0.40 -12.86 -10.36
N GLN A 29 1.41 -12.99 -9.50
CA GLN A 29 2.66 -13.65 -9.88
C GLN A 29 2.46 -15.12 -10.22
N ALA A 30 1.62 -15.84 -9.49
CA ALA A 30 1.34 -17.26 -9.73
C ALA A 30 0.50 -17.49 -11.00
N VAL A 31 -0.51 -16.65 -11.25
CA VAL A 31 -1.46 -16.83 -12.36
C VAL A 31 -0.97 -16.18 -13.66
N LEU A 32 -0.40 -14.97 -13.58
CA LEU A 32 -0.08 -14.14 -14.75
C LEU A 32 1.42 -13.98 -14.98
N GLY A 33 2.24 -14.30 -13.97
CA GLY A 33 3.68 -14.10 -14.01
C GLY A 33 4.14 -12.68 -13.66
N ARG A 34 5.46 -12.52 -13.50
CA ARG A 34 6.09 -11.27 -13.02
C ARG A 34 6.03 -10.11 -14.00
N LYS A 35 6.01 -10.37 -15.31
CA LYS A 35 6.00 -9.33 -16.35
C LYS A 35 4.60 -8.83 -16.71
N HIS A 36 3.56 -9.42 -16.14
CA HIS A 36 2.20 -9.03 -16.46
C HIS A 36 1.89 -7.61 -15.97
N PRO A 37 1.24 -6.75 -16.78
CA PRO A 37 0.86 -5.39 -16.38
C PRO A 37 0.14 -5.32 -15.03
N TYR A 38 -0.80 -6.23 -14.77
CA TYR A 38 -1.50 -6.30 -13.48
C TYR A 38 -0.59 -6.59 -12.27
N THR A 39 0.45 -7.40 -12.45
CA THR A 39 1.44 -7.67 -11.40
C THR A 39 2.24 -6.40 -11.12
N LEU A 40 2.69 -5.70 -12.16
CA LEU A 40 3.42 -4.43 -12.03
C LEU A 40 2.58 -3.32 -11.40
N THR A 41 1.32 -3.20 -11.79
CA THR A 41 0.36 -2.24 -11.19
C THR A 41 0.15 -2.55 -9.70
N SER A 42 0.06 -3.82 -9.33
CA SER A 42 -0.06 -4.24 -7.92
C SER A 42 1.19 -3.89 -7.11
N MET A 43 2.40 -4.07 -7.67
CA MET A 43 3.65 -3.65 -7.04
C MET A 43 3.73 -2.14 -6.83
N ASN A 44 3.33 -1.35 -7.83
CA ASN A 44 3.33 0.11 -7.74
C ASN A 44 2.38 0.59 -6.63
N ASN A 45 1.18 0.00 -6.55
CA ASN A 45 0.23 0.34 -5.50
C ASN A 45 0.73 -0.05 -4.10
N LEU A 46 1.39 -1.21 -3.96
CA LEU A 46 2.04 -1.60 -2.69
C LEU A 46 3.11 -0.59 -2.26
N ALA A 47 3.95 -0.12 -3.20
CA ALA A 47 4.96 0.89 -2.92
C ALA A 47 4.35 2.23 -2.46
N ARG A 48 3.21 2.64 -3.03
CA ARG A 48 2.47 3.83 -2.58
C ARG A 48 1.97 3.70 -1.13
N VAL A 49 1.46 2.53 -0.75
CA VAL A 49 0.99 2.28 0.63
C VAL A 49 2.15 2.34 1.62
N LEU A 50 3.27 1.66 1.33
CA LEU A 50 4.48 1.68 2.16
C LEU A 50 5.06 3.10 2.31
N TYR A 51 5.08 3.87 1.23
CA TYR A 51 5.50 5.28 1.28
C TYR A 51 4.58 6.12 2.19
N SER A 52 3.29 5.84 2.18
CA SER A 52 2.29 6.54 3.01
C SER A 52 2.41 6.13 4.49
N GLN A 53 2.68 4.86 4.80
CA GLN A 53 3.03 4.40 6.15
C GLN A 53 4.32 5.06 6.65
N GLY A 54 5.38 5.09 5.83
CA GLY A 54 6.66 5.71 6.20
C GLY A 54 6.52 7.20 6.52
N LYS A 55 5.69 7.93 5.75
CA LYS A 55 5.33 9.32 6.07
C LYS A 55 4.60 9.46 7.40
N ARG A 56 3.71 8.53 7.75
CA ARG A 56 3.04 8.51 9.05
C ARG A 56 4.00 8.18 10.19
N CYS A 57 4.92 7.23 10.00
CA CYS A 57 5.95 6.94 11.00
C CYS A 57 6.82 8.18 11.22
N TRP A 58 7.24 8.88 10.17
CA TRP A 58 7.89 10.19 10.31
C TRP A 58 7.01 11.16 11.10
N ALA A 59 5.77 11.39 10.68
CA ALA A 59 4.87 12.36 11.31
C ALA A 59 4.50 12.02 12.76
N ALA A 60 4.50 10.74 13.13
CA ALA A 60 4.29 10.28 14.50
C ALA A 60 5.56 10.36 15.35
N SER A 61 6.75 10.44 14.71
CA SER A 61 8.04 10.55 15.38
C SER A 61 8.41 11.98 15.78
N THR A 62 7.73 13.00 15.25
CA THR A 62 7.93 14.39 15.67
C THR A 62 7.22 14.64 17.01
N PRO A 63 7.93 14.80 18.13
CA PRO A 63 7.34 15.04 19.43
C PRO A 63 7.23 16.55 19.62
N ILE A 64 6.54 17.26 18.74
CA ILE A 64 6.37 18.71 18.88
C ILE A 64 4.88 19.02 18.79
N GLY A 65 4.31 19.21 19.98
CA GLY A 65 3.14 20.06 20.10
C GLY A 65 3.52 21.44 19.59
N LEU A 66 3.04 21.80 18.41
CA LEU A 66 2.50 23.12 18.09
C LEU A 66 1.84 23.04 16.71
N PRO A 67 0.58 23.46 16.55
CA PRO A 67 -0.03 23.64 15.25
C PRO A 67 0.28 25.05 14.70
N ALA A 68 0.68 25.13 13.43
CA ALA A 68 0.42 26.24 12.52
C ALA A 68 0.73 25.78 11.08
#